data_AF-A0A1H8Y535-F1
#
_entry.id   AF-A0A1H8Y535-F1
#
_cell.length_a   1.000
_cell.length_b   1.000
_cell.length_c   1.000
_cell.angle_alpha   90.00
_cell.angle_beta   90.00
_cell.angle_gamma   90.00
#
_symmetry.space_group_name_H-M   'P 1'
#
loop_
_entity.id
_entity.type
_entity.pdbx_description
1 polymer ?
#
loop_
_entity_poly.entity_id
_entity_poly.type
_entity_poly.pdbx_seq_one_letter_code
_entity_poly.pdbx_strand_id
1 'polypeptide(L)'
;MQPEGIYDALRYYAGRYPNLPLYVVENGMPTDDGKPRADGYTREAALQDSVFWLQRAKADGMDVIGYNYWSITDNYEWGSYRPRFGLYTVDARTDPSLTRRPTAAVPVYRRTIASPGWGADRAPVLLGRFRPGDRQLVHPVDVHVGLEPHVDGGDGEREGREAA
;
A
#
# COMPACT_ATOMS: atom_id res chain seq x y z
N MET A 1 14.60 4.46 4.37
CA MET A 1 13.59 4.00 3.40
C MET A 1 13.27 5.15 2.46
N GLN A 2 13.11 4.86 1.18
CA GLN A 2 12.61 5.78 0.16
C GLN A 2 11.32 5.15 -0.41
N PRO A 3 10.13 5.71 -0.11
CA PRO A 3 8.85 5.07 -0.44
C PRO A 3 8.61 4.97 -1.95
N GLU A 4 9.18 5.86 -2.77
CA GLU A 4 9.07 5.85 -4.23
C GLU A 4 9.68 4.59 -4.88
N GLY A 5 10.64 3.94 -4.21
CA GLY A 5 11.28 2.73 -4.73
C GLY A 5 10.31 1.57 -4.95
N ILE A 6 9.16 1.55 -4.26
CA ILE A 6 8.12 0.54 -4.50
C ILE A 6 7.50 0.68 -5.90
N TYR A 7 7.32 1.92 -6.38
CA TYR A 7 6.81 2.19 -7.71
C TYR A 7 7.80 1.73 -8.77
N ASP A 8 9.08 2.08 -8.60
CA ASP A 8 10.14 1.68 -9.54
C ASP A 8 10.27 0.16 -9.65
N ALA A 9 10.18 -0.54 -8.51
CA ALA A 9 10.18 -2.00 -8.48
C ALA A 9 8.96 -2.59 -9.22
N LEU A 10 7.75 -2.08 -8.95
CA LEU A 10 6.53 -2.54 -9.62
C LEU A 10 6.59 -2.28 -11.13
N ARG A 11 7.05 -1.10 -11.54
CA ARG A 11 7.24 -0.75 -12.96
C ARG A 11 8.20 -1.71 -13.64
N TYR A 12 9.33 -2.02 -12.99
CA TYR A 12 10.30 -2.98 -13.51
C TYR A 12 9.68 -4.36 -13.70
N TYR A 13 8.99 -4.89 -12.68
CA TYR A 13 8.41 -6.22 -12.74
C TYR A 13 7.20 -6.31 -13.68
N ALA A 14 6.37 -5.27 -13.76
CA ALA A 14 5.28 -5.18 -14.74
C ALA A 14 5.83 -5.23 -16.18
N GLY A 15 6.90 -4.50 -16.48
CA GLY A 15 7.53 -4.54 -17.80
C GLY A 15 8.20 -5.89 -18.11
N ARG A 16 8.77 -6.55 -17.09
CA ARG A 16 9.42 -7.85 -17.24
C ARG A 16 8.45 -9.02 -17.35
N TYR A 17 7.29 -8.91 -16.71
CA TYR A 17 6.27 -9.97 -16.61
C TYR A 17 4.86 -9.38 -16.84
N PRO A 18 4.53 -8.94 -18.06
CA PRO A 18 3.36 -8.11 -18.35
C PRO A 18 1.99 -8.74 -18.10
N ASN A 19 1.93 -10.07 -17.95
CA ASN A 19 0.69 -10.82 -17.76
C ASN A 19 0.58 -11.49 -16.37
N LEU A 20 1.48 -11.12 -15.44
CA LEU A 20 1.46 -11.66 -14.09
C LEU A 20 1.02 -10.60 -13.08
N PRO A 21 0.12 -10.94 -12.15
CA PRO A 21 -0.25 -10.03 -11.08
C PRO A 21 0.92 -9.80 -10.12
N LEU A 22 1.00 -8.59 -9.58
CA LEU A 22 2.02 -8.16 -8.64
C LEU A 22 1.42 -8.07 -7.22
N TYR A 23 2.01 -8.82 -6.29
CA TYR A 23 1.66 -8.79 -4.88
C TYR A 23 2.85 -8.35 -4.04
N VAL A 24 2.72 -7.23 -3.34
CA VAL A 24 3.71 -6.79 -2.36
C VAL A 24 3.50 -7.53 -1.05
N VAL A 25 4.32 -8.56 -0.83
CA VAL A 25 4.23 -9.43 0.35
C VAL A 25 4.78 -8.79 1.62
N GLU A 26 5.77 -7.90 1.49
CA GLU A 26 6.35 -7.18 2.62
C GLU A 26 6.80 -5.78 2.19
N ASN A 27 6.41 -4.79 2.98
CA ASN A 27 6.94 -3.43 2.92
C ASN A 27 6.73 -2.75 4.28
N GLY A 28 7.74 -2.03 4.76
CA GLY A 28 7.63 -1.31 6.01
C GLY A 28 8.88 -0.50 6.32
N MET A 29 8.74 0.43 7.26
CA MET A 29 9.86 1.28 7.69
C MET A 29 10.38 0.80 9.05
N PRO A 30 11.66 0.40 9.16
CA PRO A 30 12.27 0.17 10.46
C PRO A 30 12.37 1.50 11.20
N THR A 31 12.06 1.46 12.49
CA THR A 31 12.36 2.53 13.45
C THR A 31 13.46 2.08 14.40
N ASP A 32 14.22 3.03 14.93
CA ASP A 32 15.22 2.76 15.95
C ASP A 32 14.56 2.76 17.32
N ASP A 33 14.21 1.57 17.82
CA ASP A 33 13.49 1.38 19.07
C ASP A 33 12.18 2.19 19.15
N GLY A 34 11.45 2.25 18.03
CA GLY A 34 10.16 2.94 17.93
C GLY A 34 10.29 4.44 17.66
N LYS A 35 11.50 4.98 17.60
CA LYS A 35 11.74 6.41 17.38
C LYS A 35 11.68 6.77 15.90
N PRO A 36 11.22 8.00 15.56
CA PRO A 36 11.34 8.53 14.21
C PRO A 36 12.77 8.52 13.70
N ARG A 37 12.93 8.59 12.38
CA ARG A 37 14.23 8.85 11.76
C ARG A 37 14.77 10.21 12.23
N ALA A 38 16.09 10.40 12.16
CA ALA A 38 16.76 11.62 12.62
C ALA A 38 16.23 12.93 11.98
N ASP A 39 15.62 12.86 10.79
CA ASP A 39 15.03 13.99 10.09
C ASP A 39 13.53 14.20 10.37
N GLY A 40 12.99 13.47 11.35
CA GLY A 40 11.59 13.51 11.76
C GLY A 40 10.67 12.59 10.95
N TYR A 41 11.18 11.83 9.97
CA TYR A 41 10.34 10.94 9.17
C TYR A 41 9.83 9.75 10.00
N THR A 42 8.51 9.56 10.00
CA THR A 42 7.83 8.59 10.85
C THR A 42 7.34 7.38 10.06
N ARG A 43 7.02 6.31 10.79
CA ARG A 43 6.55 5.04 10.20
C ARG A 43 5.19 5.19 9.55
N GLU A 44 4.29 5.94 10.16
CA GLU A 44 2.99 6.25 9.59
C GLU A 44 3.08 7.14 8.35
N ALA A 45 4.05 8.06 8.28
CA ALA A 45 4.35 8.82 7.07
C ALA A 45 4.88 7.92 5.95
N ALA A 46 5.81 7.00 6.28
CA ALA A 46 6.32 6.03 5.32
C ALA A 46 5.25 5.08 4.79
N LEU A 47 4.33 4.63 5.65
CA LEU A 47 3.18 3.84 5.22
C LEU A 47 2.28 4.65 4.28
N GLN A 48 1.95 5.89 4.63
CA GLN A 48 1.12 6.75 3.79
C GLN A 48 1.76 6.97 2.41
N ASP A 49 3.06 7.26 2.37
CA ASP A 49 3.79 7.50 1.12
C ASP A 49 3.90 6.21 0.28
N SER A 50 4.13 5.05 0.90
CA SER A 50 4.19 3.77 0.18
C SER A 50 2.83 3.42 -0.44
N VAL A 51 1.73 3.68 0.27
CA VAL A 51 0.36 3.52 -0.25
C VAL A 51 0.09 4.46 -1.41
N PHE A 52 0.55 5.71 -1.36
CA PHE A 52 0.44 6.64 -2.49
C PHE A 52 1.10 6.05 -3.75
N TRP A 53 2.34 5.57 -3.64
CA TRP A 53 3.08 5.03 -4.78
C TRP A 53 2.47 3.73 -5.32
N LEU A 54 1.85 2.90 -4.47
CA LEU A 54 1.07 1.74 -4.88
C LEU A 54 -0.19 2.13 -5.67
N GLN A 55 -0.92 3.13 -5.20
CA GLN A 55 -2.09 3.65 -5.91
C GLN A 55 -1.67 4.25 -7.26
N ARG A 56 -0.55 4.97 -7.31
CA ARG A 56 0.02 5.48 -8.56
C ARG A 56 0.37 4.36 -9.54
N ALA A 57 1.05 3.30 -9.08
CA ALA A 57 1.38 2.14 -9.91
C ALA A 57 0.12 1.49 -10.51
N LYS A 58 -0.93 1.32 -9.70
CA LYS A 58 -2.22 0.80 -10.16
C LYS A 58 -2.89 1.74 -11.17
N ALA A 59 -2.85 3.06 -10.95
CA ALA A 59 -3.38 4.05 -11.88
C ALA A 59 -2.62 4.08 -13.21
N ASP A 60 -1.32 3.78 -13.20
CA ASP A 60 -0.49 3.64 -14.41
C ASP A 60 -0.68 2.27 -15.12
N GLY A 61 -1.66 1.46 -14.71
CA GLY A 61 -2.05 0.22 -15.39
C GLY A 61 -1.28 -1.04 -14.98
N MET A 62 -0.49 -0.97 -13.89
CA MET A 62 0.18 -2.16 -13.36
C MET A 62 -0.82 -3.04 -12.60
N ASP A 63 -0.82 -4.35 -12.84
CA ASP A 63 -1.73 -5.31 -12.20
C ASP A 63 -1.33 -5.61 -10.74
N VAL A 64 -1.48 -4.61 -9.87
CA VAL A 64 -1.18 -4.72 -8.44
C VAL A 64 -2.40 -5.28 -7.70
N ILE A 65 -2.30 -6.52 -7.23
CA ILE A 65 -3.42 -7.25 -6.64
C ILE A 65 -3.48 -7.18 -5.11
N GLY A 66 -2.40 -6.74 -4.46
CA GLY A 66 -2.37 -6.71 -3.00
C GLY A 66 -1.13 -6.06 -2.39
N TYR A 67 -1.23 -5.77 -1.10
CA TYR A 67 -0.19 -5.18 -0.30
C TYR A 67 -0.31 -5.64 1.16
N ASN A 68 0.79 -6.14 1.71
CA ASN A 68 0.94 -6.44 3.13
C ASN A 68 1.98 -5.51 3.75
N TYR A 69 1.56 -4.81 4.80
CA TYR A 69 2.49 -4.06 5.63
C TYR A 69 3.30 -5.01 6.53
N TRP A 70 4.62 -4.93 6.44
CA TRP A 70 5.54 -5.51 7.41
C TRP A 70 5.79 -4.51 8.53
N SER A 71 5.36 -4.75 9.76
CA SER A 71 4.73 -5.97 10.29
C SER A 71 3.50 -5.64 11.13
N ILE A 72 2.71 -6.67 11.45
CA ILE A 72 1.57 -6.50 12.37
C ILE A 72 2.04 -6.10 13.78
N THR A 73 3.10 -6.71 14.30
CA THR A 73 3.69 -6.40 15.60
C THR A 73 5.20 -6.23 15.50
N ASP A 74 5.79 -5.51 16.46
CA ASP A 74 7.22 -5.63 16.70
C ASP A 74 7.59 -7.11 16.92
N ASN A 75 8.68 -7.54 16.32
CA ASN A 75 9.14 -8.92 16.32
C ASN A 75 10.68 -8.97 16.45
N TYR A 76 11.25 -10.17 16.39
CA TYR A 76 12.70 -10.35 16.40
C TYR A 76 13.25 -10.14 15.00
N GLU A 77 13.89 -8.99 14.78
CA GLU A 77 14.50 -8.63 13.52
C GLU A 77 15.92 -9.21 13.44
N TRP A 78 16.01 -10.48 13.04
CA TRP A 78 17.24 -11.17 12.60
C TRP A 78 18.48 -10.94 13.47
N GLY A 79 18.35 -10.99 14.80
CA GLY A 79 19.46 -10.70 15.71
C GLY A 79 19.11 -9.72 16.82
N SER A 80 18.03 -8.94 16.65
CA SER A 80 17.73 -7.83 17.54
C SER A 80 16.24 -7.53 17.66
N TYR A 81 15.82 -7.04 18.83
CA TYR A 81 14.50 -6.41 19.04
C TYR A 81 14.54 -4.88 18.90
N ARG A 82 15.70 -4.32 18.55
CA ARG A 82 15.88 -2.86 18.45
C ARG A 82 15.22 -2.28 17.19
N PRO A 83 15.37 -2.87 15.99
CA PRO A 83 14.57 -2.45 14.85
C PRO A 83 13.10 -2.77 15.10
N ARG A 84 12.24 -1.77 14.93
CA ARG A 84 10.80 -1.93 15.16
C ARG A 84 10.03 -1.52 13.91
N PHE A 85 9.23 -2.45 13.38
CA PHE A 85 8.39 -2.26 12.19
C PHE A 85 6.90 -2.23 12.52
N GLY A 86 6.52 -2.74 13.68
CA GLY A 86 5.15 -3.18 13.96
C GLY A 86 4.12 -2.07 13.91
N LEU A 87 2.94 -2.35 13.34
CA LEU A 87 1.75 -1.54 13.58
C LEU A 87 1.40 -1.51 15.07
N TYR A 88 1.69 -2.60 15.79
CA TYR A 88 1.56 -2.68 17.23
C TYR A 88 2.93 -2.89 17.88
N THR A 89 3.20 -2.08 18.90
CA THR A 89 4.35 -2.28 19.76
C THR A 89 4.13 -3.45 20.69
N VAL A 90 5.14 -4.30 20.82
CA VAL A 90 5.18 -5.45 21.75
C VAL A 90 6.53 -5.43 22.46
N ASP A 91 6.53 -5.53 23.78
CA ASP A 91 7.76 -5.75 24.55
C ASP A 91 7.99 -7.25 24.73
N ALA A 92 8.67 -7.86 23.76
CA ALA A 92 9.01 -9.28 23.81
C ALA A 92 10.11 -9.62 24.84
N ARG A 93 10.77 -8.61 25.44
CA ARG A 93 11.91 -8.82 26.34
C ARG A 93 11.50 -8.87 27.80
N THR A 94 10.51 -8.08 28.19
CA THR A 94 10.14 -7.92 29.60
C THR A 94 8.67 -8.13 29.91
N ASP A 95 7.78 -8.07 28.90
CA ASP A 95 6.35 -8.28 29.09
C ASP A 95 5.94 -9.72 28.72
N PRO A 96 5.73 -10.63 29.71
CA PRO A 96 5.31 -12.00 29.43
C PRO A 96 3.90 -12.10 28.83
N SER A 97 3.08 -11.05 28.96
CA SER A 97 1.74 -11.00 28.35
C SER A 97 1.78 -10.66 26.86
N LEU A 98 2.92 -10.15 26.36
CA LEU A 98 3.10 -9.69 24.99
C LEU A 98 1.98 -8.72 24.58
N THR A 99 1.68 -7.73 25.43
CA THR A 99 0.60 -6.78 25.19
C THR A 99 0.86 -6.01 23.89
N ARG A 100 -0.08 -6.07 22.94
CA ARG A 100 -0.02 -5.31 21.68
C ARG A 100 -0.54 -3.89 21.91
N ARG A 101 0.33 -2.90 21.84
CA ARG A 101 -0.02 -1.48 21.99
C ARG A 101 -0.08 -0.81 20.61
N PRO A 102 -1.20 -0.20 20.20
CA PRO A 102 -1.31 0.38 18.88
C PRO A 102 -0.35 1.58 18.73
N THR A 103 0.24 1.69 17.55
CA THR A 103 1.06 2.84 17.18
C THR A 103 0.26 3.83 16.32
N ALA A 104 0.86 4.98 15.99
CA ALA A 104 0.27 5.96 15.07
C ALA A 104 0.01 5.40 13.65
N ALA A 105 0.68 4.31 13.24
CA ALA A 105 0.45 3.67 11.95
C ALA A 105 -0.85 2.86 11.88
N VAL A 106 -1.41 2.41 13.02
CA VAL A 106 -2.68 1.65 13.04
C VAL A 106 -3.86 2.43 12.44
N PRO A 107 -4.16 3.67 12.89
CA PRO A 107 -5.25 4.43 12.29
C PRO A 107 -5.00 4.80 10.82
N VAL A 108 -3.74 4.97 10.40
CA VAL A 108 -3.40 5.18 8.99
C VAL A 108 -3.73 3.93 8.17
N TYR A 109 -3.23 2.76 8.58
CA TYR A 109 -3.47 1.51 7.86
C TYR A 109 -4.96 1.16 7.80
N ARG A 110 -5.69 1.32 8.91
CA ARG A 110 -7.15 1.10 8.96
C ARG A 110 -7.89 2.01 7.99
N ARG A 111 -7.51 3.29 7.93
CA ARG A 111 -8.14 4.26 7.02
C ARG A 111 -7.85 3.92 5.56
N THR A 112 -6.63 3.52 5.23
CA THR A 112 -6.26 3.05 3.89
C THR A 112 -7.13 1.86 3.45
N ILE A 113 -7.34 0.88 4.34
CA ILE A 113 -8.17 -0.30 4.05
C ILE A 113 -9.65 0.10 3.90
N ALA A 114 -10.16 0.96 4.78
CA ALA A 114 -11.56 1.37 4.78
C ALA A 114 -11.92 2.35 3.64
N SER A 115 -10.94 3.01 3.04
CA SER A 115 -11.14 4.00 1.97
C SER A 115 -10.12 3.77 0.84
N PRO A 116 -10.34 2.74 0.00
CA PRO A 116 -9.50 2.48 -1.17
C PRO A 116 -9.62 3.67 -2.13
N GLY A 117 -8.55 4.44 -2.30
CA GLY A 117 -8.54 5.72 -3.04
C GLY A 117 -8.15 6.92 -2.20
N TRP A 118 -8.08 6.78 -0.87
CA TRP A 118 -7.49 7.79 0.00
C TRP A 118 -6.00 7.93 -0.31
N GLY A 119 -5.61 9.05 -0.92
CA GLY A 119 -4.23 9.32 -1.33
C GLY A 119 -4.07 9.92 -2.73
N ALA A 120 -5.07 9.77 -3.62
CA ALA A 120 -5.01 10.36 -4.97
C ALA A 120 -4.71 11.87 -4.95
N ASP A 121 -5.26 12.59 -3.98
CA ASP A 121 -5.13 14.05 -3.87
C ASP A 121 -4.03 14.52 -2.89
N ARG A 122 -3.33 13.59 -2.22
CA ARG A 122 -2.32 13.94 -1.19
C ARG A 122 -0.92 13.64 -1.70
N ALA A 123 -0.12 14.70 -1.87
CA ALA A 123 1.30 14.57 -2.15
C ALA A 123 2.01 13.78 -1.02
N PRO A 124 2.98 12.89 -1.35
CA PRO A 124 3.77 12.21 -0.34
C PRO A 124 4.44 13.20 0.62
N VAL A 125 4.57 12.81 1.89
CA VAL A 125 5.21 13.59 2.94
C VAL A 125 6.65 13.93 2.56
N LEU A 126 7.38 12.99 1.95
CA LEU A 126 8.72 13.26 1.42
C LEU A 126 8.73 14.05 0.11
N LEU A 127 7.61 14.12 -0.64
CA LEU A 127 7.53 14.90 -1.87
C LEU A 127 7.68 16.41 -1.61
N GLY A 128 7.29 16.88 -0.41
CA GLY A 128 7.46 18.28 0.03
C GLY A 128 8.92 18.74 0.18
N ARG A 129 9.92 17.87 -0.10
CA ARG A 129 11.35 18.20 -0.11
C ARG A 129 12.01 18.12 -1.49
N PHE A 130 11.27 17.80 -2.56
CA PHE A 130 11.80 17.77 -3.93
C PHE A 130 11.76 19.18 -4.55
N ARG A 131 12.86 19.57 -5.19
CA ARG A 131 12.95 20.85 -5.93
C ARG A 131 12.28 20.71 -7.30
N PRO A 132 11.69 21.79 -7.85
CA PRO A 132 11.16 21.77 -9.21
C PRO A 132 12.29 21.41 -10.20
N GLY A 133 12.19 20.25 -10.87
CA GLY A 133 13.17 19.78 -11.86
C GLY A 133 13.31 18.25 -11.95
N ASP A 134 13.00 17.53 -10.88
CA ASP A 134 13.14 16.08 -10.83
C ASP A 134 11.88 15.37 -11.36
N ARG A 135 11.76 15.33 -12.69
CA ARG A 135 10.74 14.62 -13.50
C ARG A 135 9.29 15.13 -13.36
N GLN A 136 8.66 15.23 -14.53
CA GLN A 136 7.37 15.86 -14.77
C GLN A 136 6.26 15.20 -13.92
N LEU A 137 5.74 15.95 -12.95
CA LEU A 137 4.52 15.62 -12.21
C LEU A 137 3.35 15.63 -13.19
N VAL A 138 2.77 14.46 -13.46
CA VAL A 138 1.45 14.36 -14.07
C VAL A 138 0.40 14.45 -12.97
N HIS A 139 -0.55 15.37 -13.16
CA HIS A 139 -1.64 15.70 -12.24
C HIS A 139 -2.41 14.47 -11.75
N PRO A 140 -3.00 14.52 -10.54
CA PRO A 140 -3.91 13.47 -10.08
C PRO A 140 -5.07 13.35 -11.06
N VAL A 141 -5.30 12.14 -11.56
CA VAL A 141 -6.49 11.79 -12.33
C VAL A 141 -7.47 11.16 -11.35
N ASP A 142 -8.73 11.59 -11.41
CA ASP A 142 -9.83 10.92 -10.70
C ASP A 142 -9.87 9.44 -11.10
N VAL A 143 -9.49 8.56 -10.18
CA VAL A 143 -9.65 7.12 -10.38
C VAL A 143 -11.08 6.77 -10.01
N HIS A 144 -11.95 6.71 -11.01
CA HIS A 144 -13.22 6.03 -10.87
C HIS A 144 -12.93 4.53 -10.79
N VAL A 145 -13.15 3.93 -9.61
CA VAL A 145 -13.16 2.47 -9.48
C VAL A 145 -14.46 2.00 -10.13
N GLY A 146 -14.39 1.69 -11.42
CA GLY A 146 -15.48 1.06 -12.16
C GLY A 146 -15.74 -0.35 -11.60
N LEU A 147 -16.54 -0.44 -10.55
CA LEU A 147 -17.30 -1.64 -10.26
C LEU A 147 -18.60 -1.56 -11.07
N GLU A 148 -18.50 -1.75 -12.38
CA GLU A 148 -19.71 -2.11 -13.14
C GLU A 148 -20.05 -3.56 -12.77
N PRO A 149 -21.27 -3.84 -12.29
CA PRO A 149 -21.68 -5.20 -12.01
C PRO A 149 -21.64 -6.01 -13.30
N HIS A 150 -20.93 -7.14 -13.25
CA HIS A 150 -20.95 -8.13 -14.32
C HIS A 150 -22.38 -8.68 -14.44
N VAL A 151 -23.12 -8.17 -15.43
CA VAL A 151 -24.34 -8.82 -15.91
C VAL A 151 -23.91 -10.03 -16.72
N ASP A 152 -24.17 -11.21 -16.15
CA ASP A 152 -23.95 -12.49 -16.79
C ASP A 152 -24.80 -12.57 -18.07
N GLY A 153 -24.11 -12.52 -19.22
CA GLY A 153 -24.70 -12.75 -20.53
C GLY A 153 -24.82 -14.25 -20.75
N GLY A 154 -25.91 -14.84 -20.29
CA GLY A 154 -26.24 -16.25 -20.50
C GLY A 154 -27.44 -16.42 -21.42
N ASP A 155 -27.14 -16.67 -22.70
CA ASP A 155 -27.77 -17.60 -23.65
C ASP A 155 -29.30 -17.60 -23.88
N GLY A 156 -29.64 -17.56 -25.17
CA GLY A 156 -31.00 -17.58 -25.67
C GLY A 156 -31.64 -18.96 -25.72
N GLU A 157 -32.97 -18.95 -25.69
CA GLU A 157 -33.80 -20.02 -26.25
C GLU A 157 -34.74 -19.42 -27.30
N ARG A 158 -34.59 -19.93 -28.53
CA ARG A 158 -35.60 -19.85 -29.58
C ARG A 158 -36.60 -20.98 -29.31
N GLU A 159 -37.89 -20.68 -29.33
CA GLU A 159 -39.04 -21.51 -29.75
C GLU A 159 -40.31 -20.83 -29.21
N GLY A 160 -41.44 -20.69 -29.90
CA GLY A 160 -41.84 -21.07 -31.24
C GLY A 160 -43.01 -20.17 -31.66
N ARG A 161 -43.20 -20.06 -32.97
CA ARG A 161 -44.46 -19.59 -33.55
C ARG A 161 -45.47 -20.73 -33.44
N GLU A 162 -46.67 -20.46 -32.97
CA GLU A 162 -47.84 -21.18 -33.46
C GLU A 162 -49.07 -20.28 -33.48
N ALA A 163 -49.85 -20.44 -34.55
CA ALA A 163 -50.98 -19.63 -34.95
C ALA A 163 -52.29 -20.19 -34.37
N ALA A 164 -53.19 -19.30 -33.96
CA ALA A 164 -54.64 -19.33 -34.21
C ALA A 164 -55.28 -18.05 -33.62
#